data_AF-A0A6F8TZU1-F1
#
_entry.id   AF-A0A6F8TZU1-F1
#
_cell.length_a   1.000
_cell.length_b   1.000
_cell.length_c   1.000
_cell.angle_alpha   90.00
_cell.angle_beta   90.00
_cell.angle_gamma   90.00
#
_symmetry.space_group_name_H-M   'P 1'
#
loop_
_entity.id
_entity.type
_entity.pdbx_description
1 polymer ?
#
loop_
_entity_poly.entity_id
_entity_poly.type
_entity_poly.pdbx_seq_one_letter_code
_entity_poly.pdbx_strand_id
1 'polypeptide(L)'
;MDANRFRRSDFALESNTQRFENARSQLAVASVPLVFRDTTISQLRYFIAAALELRDACYHNSAPERPLDVLLWLRHRLNEEAKNPGKAELFRAQCLREASKVEREIADASVTISKGGLTIIE
;
A
#
# COMPACT_ATOMS: atom_id res chain seq x y z
N MET A 1 35.82 17.69 -8.77
CA MET A 1 34.77 17.36 -7.79
C MET A 1 33.46 17.94 -8.30
N ASP A 2 32.54 17.09 -8.76
CA ASP A 2 31.32 17.47 -9.49
C ASP A 2 30.22 18.02 -8.57
N ALA A 3 30.09 19.34 -8.51
CA ALA A 3 28.97 20.04 -7.85
C ALA A 3 27.59 19.70 -8.46
N ASN A 4 27.56 19.19 -9.70
CA ASN A 4 26.33 18.76 -10.38
C ASN A 4 25.78 17.40 -9.90
N ARG A 5 26.60 16.59 -9.21
CA ARG A 5 26.16 15.27 -8.70
C ARG A 5 25.33 15.42 -7.43
N PHE A 6 25.68 16.38 -6.57
CA PHE A 6 24.99 16.69 -5.32
C PHE A 6 23.61 17.33 -5.54
N ARG A 7 23.48 18.29 -6.46
CA ARG A 7 22.15 18.90 -6.74
C ARG A 7 21.12 17.90 -7.29
N ARG A 8 21.56 16.87 -8.01
CA ARG A 8 20.67 15.85 -8.56
C ARG A 8 20.20 14.84 -7.51
N SER A 9 21.05 14.52 -6.53
CA SER A 9 20.66 13.63 -5.43
C SER A 9 19.65 14.30 -4.50
N ASP A 10 19.84 15.59 -4.19
CA ASP A 10 18.97 16.31 -3.26
C ASP A 10 17.57 16.53 -3.85
N PHE A 11 17.50 16.89 -5.14
CA PHE A 11 16.22 17.03 -5.86
C PHE A 11 15.44 15.71 -6.00
N ALA A 12 16.14 14.60 -6.21
CA ALA A 12 15.52 13.28 -6.26
C ALA A 12 14.96 12.86 -4.89
N LEU A 13 15.67 13.19 -3.81
CA LEU A 13 15.22 12.91 -2.44
C LEU A 13 13.98 13.72 -2.05
N GLU A 14 13.97 15.03 -2.38
CA GLU A 14 12.82 15.93 -2.15
C GLU A 14 11.59 15.47 -2.94
N SER A 15 11.77 15.11 -4.21
CA SER A 15 10.70 14.59 -5.08
C SER A 15 10.09 13.28 -4.55
N ASN A 16 10.94 12.35 -4.07
CA ASN A 16 10.47 11.07 -3.55
C ASN A 16 9.76 11.23 -2.19
N THR A 17 10.25 12.11 -1.31
CA THR A 17 9.60 12.45 -0.04
C THR A 17 8.22 13.06 -0.28
N GLN A 18 8.12 14.01 -1.23
CA GLN A 18 6.84 14.62 -1.60
C GLN A 18 5.84 13.58 -2.15
N ARG A 19 6.33 12.60 -2.93
CA ARG A 19 5.49 11.50 -3.45
C ARG A 19 4.91 10.64 -2.33
N PHE A 20 5.70 10.32 -1.31
CA PHE A 20 5.22 9.56 -0.15
C PHE A 20 4.15 10.31 0.63
N GLU A 21 4.38 11.58 0.98
CA GLU A 21 3.40 12.39 1.71
C GLU A 21 2.10 12.60 0.91
N ASN A 22 2.22 12.76 -0.41
CA ASN A 22 1.06 12.82 -1.30
C ASN A 22 0.26 11.50 -1.29
N ALA A 23 0.94 10.36 -1.41
CA ALA A 23 0.28 9.04 -1.40
C ALA A 23 -0.41 8.77 -0.05
N ARG A 24 0.24 9.14 1.06
CA ARG A 24 -0.34 9.04 2.41
C ARG A 24 -1.59 9.90 2.56
N SER A 25 -1.54 11.14 2.05
CA SER A 25 -2.70 12.05 2.05
C SER A 25 -3.85 11.52 1.21
N GLN A 26 -3.56 10.97 0.02
CA GLN A 26 -4.56 10.33 -0.83
C GLN A 26 -5.22 9.13 -0.14
N LEU A 27 -4.43 8.29 0.53
CA LEU A 27 -4.96 7.18 1.31
C LEU A 27 -5.87 7.65 2.45
N ALA A 28 -5.49 8.71 3.16
CA ALA A 28 -6.32 9.28 4.22
C ALA A 28 -7.67 9.73 3.68
N VAL A 29 -7.69 10.46 2.56
CA VAL A 29 -8.94 10.89 1.90
C VAL A 29 -9.75 9.69 1.40
N ALA A 30 -9.10 8.72 0.77
CA ALA A 30 -9.76 7.52 0.24
C ALA A 30 -10.33 6.60 1.34
N SER A 31 -9.83 6.74 2.58
CA SER A 31 -10.34 6.01 3.74
C SER A 31 -11.63 6.59 4.30
N VAL A 32 -11.90 7.89 4.08
CA VAL A 32 -13.10 8.58 4.62
C VAL A 32 -14.40 7.90 4.17
N PRO A 33 -14.61 7.54 2.89
CA PRO A 33 -15.83 6.85 2.48
C PRO A 33 -16.11 5.54 3.22
N LEU A 34 -15.09 4.85 3.72
CA LEU A 34 -15.24 3.56 4.40
C LEU A 34 -15.93 3.65 5.77
N VAL A 35 -16.04 4.82 6.39
CA VAL A 35 -16.81 4.94 7.64
C VAL A 35 -18.33 4.95 7.43
N PHE A 36 -18.82 5.28 6.23
CA PHE A 36 -20.25 5.41 5.96
C PHE A 36 -20.90 4.07 5.61
N ARG A 37 -22.20 3.91 5.89
CA ARG A 37 -22.89 2.63 5.66
C ARG A 37 -23.01 2.28 4.17
N ASP A 38 -23.19 3.30 3.35
CA ASP A 38 -23.51 3.28 1.92
C ASP A 38 -22.28 3.35 1.01
N THR A 39 -21.09 3.05 1.54
CA THR A 39 -19.86 3.01 0.73
C THR A 39 -20.03 2.10 -0.48
N THR A 40 -19.63 2.60 -1.64
CA THR A 40 -19.72 1.90 -2.91
C THR A 40 -18.48 1.05 -3.18
N ILE A 41 -18.63 0.05 -4.06
CA ILE A 41 -17.50 -0.75 -4.56
C ILE A 41 -16.46 0.13 -5.28
N SER A 42 -16.89 1.20 -5.96
CA SER A 42 -15.96 2.14 -6.62
C SER A 42 -15.08 2.88 -5.61
N GLN A 43 -15.64 3.32 -4.49
CA GLN A 43 -14.89 3.94 -3.39
C GLN A 43 -13.92 2.95 -2.73
N LEU A 44 -14.32 1.69 -2.56
CA LEU A 44 -13.43 0.62 -2.10
C LEU A 44 -12.24 0.41 -3.06
N ARG A 45 -12.49 0.38 -4.37
CA ARG A 45 -11.42 0.25 -5.38
C ARG A 45 -10.46 1.44 -5.33
N TYR A 46 -10.98 2.65 -5.16
CA TYR A 46 -10.16 3.85 -5.01
C TYR A 46 -9.29 3.78 -3.74
N PHE A 47 -9.85 3.35 -2.61
CA PHE A 47 -9.12 3.10 -1.38
C PHE A 47 -7.97 2.09 -1.56
N ILE A 48 -8.25 0.95 -2.21
CA ILE A 48 -7.23 -0.06 -2.48
C ILE A 48 -6.12 0.52 -3.36
N ALA A 49 -6.48 1.22 -4.43
CA ALA A 49 -5.50 1.84 -5.33
C ALA A 49 -4.60 2.85 -4.58
N ALA A 50 -5.18 3.69 -3.72
CA ALA A 50 -4.41 4.64 -2.91
C ALA A 50 -3.43 3.94 -1.94
N ALA A 51 -3.83 2.80 -1.37
CA ALA A 51 -2.95 2.01 -0.50
C ALA A 51 -1.79 1.36 -1.29
N LEU A 52 -2.05 0.89 -2.51
CA LEU A 52 -1.01 0.32 -3.38
C LEU A 52 -0.04 1.40 -3.88
N GLU A 53 -0.51 2.61 -4.17
CA GLU A 53 0.35 3.76 -4.49
C GLU A 53 1.24 4.13 -3.29
N LEU A 54 0.73 4.07 -2.06
CA LEU A 54 1.55 4.28 -0.86
C LEU A 54 2.64 3.21 -0.73
N ARG A 55 2.30 1.93 -0.96
CA ARG A 55 3.27 0.83 -1.00
C ARG A 55 4.36 1.11 -2.03
N ASP A 56 3.99 1.53 -3.23
CA ASP A 56 4.92 1.83 -4.32
C ASP A 56 5.81 3.02 -3.97
N ALA A 57 5.26 4.04 -3.30
CA ALA A 57 6.04 5.13 -2.74
C ALA A 57 7.04 4.65 -1.67
N CYS A 58 6.71 3.64 -0.86
CA CYS A 58 7.64 3.05 0.11
C CYS A 58 8.80 2.30 -0.57
N TYR A 59 8.61 1.69 -1.74
CA TYR A 59 9.71 1.01 -2.46
C TYR A 59 10.78 1.98 -2.96
N HIS A 60 10.39 3.20 -3.30
CA HIS A 60 11.27 4.22 -3.88
C HIS A 60 11.88 5.18 -2.86
N ASN A 61 11.48 5.07 -1.59
CA ASN A 61 11.91 5.95 -0.52
C ASN A 61 12.67 5.18 0.57
N SER A 62 13.55 5.89 1.27
CA SER A 62 14.01 5.50 2.62
C SER A 62 12.89 5.74 3.65
N ALA A 63 11.66 5.37 3.30
CA ALA A 63 10.50 5.60 4.14
C ALA A 63 10.61 4.77 5.43
N PRO A 64 10.08 5.27 6.56
CA PRO A 64 10.07 4.52 7.81
C PRO A 64 9.22 3.24 7.70
N GLU A 65 8.22 3.25 6.81
CA GLU A 65 7.26 2.16 6.61
C GLU A 65 7.74 1.23 5.49
N ARG A 66 7.74 -0.09 5.75
CA ARG A 66 8.10 -1.05 4.71
C ARG A 66 6.90 -1.28 3.79
N PRO A 67 7.11 -1.49 2.47
CA PRO A 67 6.04 -1.83 1.55
C PRO A 67 5.17 -3.01 2.02
N LEU A 68 5.80 -4.00 2.68
CA LEU A 68 5.10 -5.16 3.24
C LEU A 68 4.15 -4.79 4.38
N ASP A 69 4.49 -3.79 5.20
CA ASP A 69 3.65 -3.33 6.31
C ASP A 69 2.37 -2.69 5.77
N VAL A 70 2.48 -1.94 4.67
CA VAL A 70 1.32 -1.35 3.97
C VAL A 70 0.37 -2.44 3.46
N LEU A 71 0.90 -3.52 2.86
CA LEU A 71 0.09 -4.65 2.39
C LEU A 71 -0.58 -5.41 3.55
N LEU A 72 0.16 -5.66 4.64
CA LEU A 72 -0.39 -6.32 5.84
C LEU A 72 -1.52 -5.50 6.46
N TRP A 73 -1.32 -4.17 6.56
CA TRP A 73 -2.34 -3.24 7.02
C TRP A 73 -3.56 -3.22 6.09
N LEU A 74 -3.36 -3.15 4.77
CA LEU A 74 -4.44 -3.14 3.78
C LEU A 74 -5.28 -4.41 3.89
N ARG A 75 -4.63 -5.58 3.95
CA ARG A 75 -5.30 -6.87 4.15
C ARG A 75 -6.13 -6.86 5.43
N HIS A 76 -5.54 -6.41 6.54
CA HIS A 76 -6.23 -6.34 7.83
C HIS A 76 -7.48 -5.45 7.72
N ARG A 77 -7.35 -4.26 7.12
CA ARG A 77 -8.47 -3.33 6.97
C ARG A 77 -9.59 -3.90 6.11
N LEU A 78 -9.27 -4.56 4.99
CA LEU A 78 -10.27 -5.23 4.14
C LEU A 78 -11.02 -6.34 4.89
N ASN A 79 -10.32 -7.11 5.73
CA ASN A 79 -10.95 -8.14 6.56
C ASN A 79 -11.89 -7.56 7.63
N GLU A 80 -11.57 -6.40 8.20
CA GLU A 80 -12.46 -5.71 9.14
C GLU A 80 -13.73 -5.20 8.44
N GLU A 81 -13.60 -4.57 7.27
CA GLU A 81 -14.75 -4.11 6.48
C GLU A 81 -15.64 -5.28 6.01
N ALA A 82 -15.04 -6.44 5.70
CA ALA A 82 -15.77 -7.64 5.35
C ALA A 82 -16.62 -8.20 6.51
N LYS A 83 -16.17 -8.03 7.75
CA LYS A 83 -16.88 -8.50 8.96
C LYS A 83 -17.94 -7.51 9.44
N ASN A 84 -17.91 -6.26 8.96
CA ASN A 84 -18.82 -5.21 9.43
C ASN A 84 -20.27 -5.47 9.00
N PRO A 85 -21.20 -5.81 9.92
CA PRO A 85 -22.59 -6.15 9.57
C PRO A 85 -23.38 -4.95 9.05
N GLY A 86 -22.90 -3.72 9.25
CA GLY A 86 -23.52 -2.51 8.73
C GLY A 86 -23.41 -2.36 7.20
N LYS A 87 -22.43 -3.04 6.58
CA LYS A 87 -22.14 -2.94 5.15
C LYS A 87 -22.99 -3.92 4.32
N ALA A 88 -23.27 -3.54 3.07
CA ALA A 88 -23.96 -4.40 2.12
C ALA A 88 -23.20 -5.72 1.88
N GLU A 89 -23.92 -6.82 1.68
CA GLU A 89 -23.31 -8.15 1.47
C GLU A 89 -22.35 -8.18 0.28
N LEU A 90 -22.74 -7.60 -0.85
CA LEU A 90 -21.87 -7.52 -2.04
C LEU A 90 -20.58 -6.73 -1.77
N PHE A 91 -20.66 -5.69 -0.95
CA PHE A 91 -19.48 -4.91 -0.54
C PHE A 91 -18.55 -5.75 0.33
N ARG A 92 -19.10 -6.47 1.32
CA ARG A 92 -18.33 -7.36 2.20
C ARG A 92 -17.66 -8.49 1.43
N ALA A 93 -18.38 -9.12 0.50
CA ALA A 93 -17.84 -10.14 -0.39
C ALA A 93 -16.71 -9.60 -1.27
N GLN A 94 -16.85 -8.37 -1.78
CA GLN A 94 -15.79 -7.71 -2.53
C GLN A 94 -14.55 -7.46 -1.65
N CYS A 95 -14.71 -7.02 -0.40
CA CYS A 95 -13.59 -6.85 0.53
C CYS A 95 -12.81 -8.16 0.74
N LEU A 96 -13.50 -9.30 0.93
CA LEU A 96 -12.84 -10.61 1.07
C LEU A 96 -12.06 -11.02 -0.18
N ARG A 97 -12.63 -10.79 -1.37
CA ARG A 97 -11.96 -11.08 -2.64
C ARG A 97 -10.67 -10.28 -2.78
N GLU A 98 -10.71 -8.99 -2.48
CA GLU A 98 -9.53 -8.14 -2.57
C GLU A 98 -8.50 -8.47 -1.47
N ALA A 99 -8.94 -8.78 -0.24
CA ALA A 99 -8.05 -9.24 0.83
C ALA A 99 -7.27 -10.50 0.42
N SER A 100 -7.93 -11.44 -0.27
CA SER A 100 -7.30 -12.66 -0.78
C SER A 100 -6.28 -12.40 -1.90
N LYS A 101 -6.45 -11.32 -2.69
CA LYS A 101 -5.43 -10.92 -3.67
C LYS A 101 -4.21 -10.32 -2.98
N VAL A 102 -4.45 -9.44 -2.01
CA VAL A 102 -3.39 -8.83 -1.20
C VAL A 102 -2.58 -9.91 -0.45
N GLU A 103 -3.23 -10.95 0.07
CA GLU A 103 -2.56 -12.12 0.67
C GLU A 103 -1.54 -12.76 -0.28
N ARG A 104 -1.92 -12.94 -1.55
CA ARG A 104 -1.04 -13.54 -2.55
C ARG A 104 0.17 -12.65 -2.83
N GLU A 105 -0.05 -11.34 -2.94
CA GLU A 105 1.04 -10.38 -3.11
C GLU A 105 2.01 -10.38 -1.91
N ILE A 106 1.49 -10.49 -0.68
CA ILE A 106 2.31 -10.64 0.54
C ILE A 106 3.15 -11.91 0.48
N ALA A 107 2.55 -13.03 0.09
CA ALA A 107 3.24 -14.32 -0.03
C ALA A 107 4.36 -14.26 -1.09
N ASP A 108 4.07 -13.72 -2.27
CA ASP A 108 5.03 -13.58 -3.37
C ASP A 108 6.22 -12.68 -2.99
N ALA A 109 5.93 -11.55 -2.32
CA ALA A 109 6.98 -10.66 -1.80
C ALA A 109 7.86 -11.37 -0.75
N SER A 110 7.26 -12.16 0.14
CA SER A 110 7.98 -12.89 1.19
C SER A 110 8.88 -14.00 0.63
N VAL A 111 8.41 -14.71 -0.40
CA VAL A 111 9.20 -15.73 -1.11
C VAL A 111 10.38 -15.09 -1.85
N THR A 112 10.18 -13.94 -2.49
CA THR A 112 11.23 -13.21 -3.21
C THR A 112 12.36 -12.79 -2.28
N ILE A 113 12.03 -12.29 -1.08
CA ILE A 113 13.01 -11.97 -0.03
C ILE A 113 13.80 -13.21 0.39
N SER A 114 13.11 -14.34 0.55
CA SER A 114 13.73 -15.61 0.97
C SER A 114 14.71 -16.17 -0.07
N LYS A 115 14.42 -16.01 -1.36
CA LYS A 115 15.31 -16.44 -2.45
C LYS A 115 16.55 -15.54 -2.61
N GLY A 116 16.40 -14.22 -2.42
CA GLY A 116 17.54 -13.29 -2.44
C GLY A 116 18.50 -13.46 -1.26
N GLY A 117 18.01 -13.97 -0.12
CA GLY A 117 18.85 -14.31 1.04
C GLY A 117 19.65 -15.62 0.90
N LEU A 118 19.30 -16.47 -0.07
CA LEU A 118 19.96 -17.76 -0.30
C LEU A 118 21.10 -17.70 -1.33
N THR A 119 21.40 -16.52 -1.90
CA THR A 119 22.43 -16.36 -2.95
C THR A 119 23.81 -15.97 -2.41
N ILE A 120 24.09 -16.13 -1.12
CA ILE A 120 25.43 -15.90 -0.54
C ILE A 120 25.81 -17.07 0.37
N ILE A 121 26.00 -18.26 -0.20
CA ILE A 121 26.95 -19.26 0.29
C ILE A 121 27.43 -20.06 -0.94
N GLU A 122 28.44 -19.56 -1.63
CA GLU A 122 29.41 -20.40 -2.38
C GLU A 122 30.82 -20.00 -1.94
#